data_AF-A0A0F4LSV5-F1
#
_entry.id   AF-A0A0F4LSV5-F1
#
_cell.length_a   1.000
_cell.length_b   1.000
_cell.length_c   1.000
_cell.angle_alpha   90.00
_cell.angle_beta   90.00
_cell.angle_gamma   90.00
#
_symmetry.space_group_name_H-M   'P 1'
#
loop_
_entity.id
_entity.type
_entity.pdbx_description
1 polymer ?
#
loop_
_entity_poly.entity_id
_entity_poly.type
_entity_poly.pdbx_seq_one_letter_code
_entity_poly.pdbx_strand_id
1 'polypeptide(L)'
;MMSYSEQLLDSIEKQDFSQEKVLLKKALDEDEPEVLASLAENLMGLGFTDLAKDVYRSLIARFPKEDLFKIYLAEILLNDGKDDDGLSLLYDIPEDSPSYLDSLLVQADYYQTNGLLETAYSKLKKAAKIAPDEDVVKFGLAELDYLSGRYEQALDLYRDLLKRQSTFSEINLNDRLFQTLAKLGRYEEASEVIDQHGGDILDIDSKYQAALIMLAVGKNDQAIKYLDEVIDQSPDYVNAYRLLATAYENKNDDDQTLRSAQAGIAYNELDPVLYSKSASAAVRLNDFSTAEDLLQKGLKFLPEDIDLLLQLSNVYLQEGKYEENLQLFKEVDEDNLDPQAHWNLALSYQALEQDDQAKSEFLLAYPEFQNNADFLKQMIRFFNTEANSQQVVKELLRRYLKLEPEDTEMQELNNNLLDS
;
A
#
# COMPACT_ATOMS: atom_id res chain seq x y z
N MET A 1 -24.13 -36.71 39.95
CA MET A 1 -25.25 -36.01 39.27
C MET A 1 -24.63 -34.96 38.38
N MET A 2 -25.24 -34.69 37.23
CA MET A 2 -24.78 -33.62 36.34
C MET A 2 -24.81 -32.28 37.11
N SER A 3 -23.76 -31.47 37.02
CA SER A 3 -23.72 -30.15 37.67
C SER A 3 -24.79 -29.23 37.08
N TYR A 4 -25.11 -28.12 37.75
CA TYR A 4 -26.05 -27.17 37.14
C TYR A 4 -25.42 -26.40 35.99
N SER A 5 -24.09 -26.25 36.00
CA SER A 5 -23.29 -25.71 34.90
C SER A 5 -23.41 -26.59 33.65
N GLU A 6 -23.26 -27.92 33.79
CA GLU A 6 -23.45 -28.86 32.69
C GLU A 6 -24.90 -28.85 32.18
N GLN A 7 -25.89 -28.77 33.07
CA GLN A 7 -27.30 -28.63 32.69
C GLN A 7 -27.58 -27.32 31.95
N LEU A 8 -26.93 -26.22 32.35
CA LEU A 8 -27.05 -24.93 31.66
C LEU A 8 -26.47 -25.01 30.25
N LEU A 9 -25.26 -25.57 30.08
CA LEU A 9 -24.64 -25.74 28.77
C LEU A 9 -25.47 -26.64 27.85
N ASP A 10 -25.97 -27.78 28.36
CA ASP A 10 -26.87 -28.67 27.61
C ASP A 10 -28.17 -27.96 27.18
N SER A 11 -28.70 -27.06 28.01
CA SER A 11 -29.88 -26.26 27.66
C SER A 11 -29.59 -25.25 26.54
N ILE A 12 -28.41 -24.62 26.56
CA ILE A 12 -27.95 -23.68 25.54
C ILE A 12 -27.75 -24.39 24.20
N GLU A 13 -27.09 -25.56 24.21
CA GLU A 13 -26.90 -26.38 22.99
C GLU A 13 -28.24 -26.79 22.36
N LYS A 14 -29.25 -27.09 23.21
CA LYS A 14 -30.61 -27.43 22.77
C LYS A 14 -31.46 -26.21 22.41
N GLN A 15 -30.93 -24.99 22.52
CA GLN A 15 -31.64 -23.73 22.33
C GLN A 15 -32.86 -23.57 23.27
N ASP A 16 -32.85 -24.19 24.44
CA ASP A 16 -33.87 -24.06 25.47
C ASP A 16 -33.42 -23.10 26.59
N PHE A 17 -33.80 -21.83 26.45
CA PHE A 17 -33.44 -20.77 27.40
C PHE A 17 -34.48 -20.59 28.53
N SER A 18 -35.49 -21.45 28.63
CA SER A 18 -36.60 -21.28 29.57
C SER A 18 -36.16 -21.33 31.05
N GLN A 19 -35.06 -22.05 31.33
CA GLN A 19 -34.51 -22.20 32.68
C GLN A 19 -33.13 -21.55 32.87
N GLU A 20 -32.63 -20.81 31.88
CA GLU A 20 -31.26 -20.25 31.87
C GLU A 20 -30.91 -19.54 33.18
N LYS A 21 -31.72 -18.56 33.60
CA LYS A 21 -31.50 -17.80 34.84
C LYS A 21 -31.58 -18.66 36.10
N VAL A 22 -32.43 -19.69 36.08
CA VAL A 22 -32.60 -20.60 37.23
C VAL A 22 -31.40 -21.52 37.35
N LEU A 23 -30.96 -22.10 36.23
CA LEU A 23 -29.80 -22.99 36.16
C LEU A 23 -28.52 -22.22 36.46
N LEU A 24 -28.32 -21.03 35.90
CA LEU A 24 -27.19 -20.17 36.24
C LEU A 24 -27.17 -19.87 37.74
N LYS A 25 -28.29 -19.43 38.32
CA LYS A 25 -28.34 -19.15 39.76
C LYS A 25 -27.96 -20.39 40.61
N LYS A 26 -28.49 -21.56 40.27
CA LYS A 26 -28.16 -22.81 40.98
C LYS A 26 -26.69 -23.20 40.79
N ALA A 27 -26.16 -23.04 39.59
CA ALA A 27 -24.76 -23.27 39.30
C ALA A 27 -23.89 -22.37 40.16
N LEU A 28 -24.17 -21.06 40.16
CA LEU A 28 -23.48 -20.12 41.02
C LEU A 28 -23.59 -20.58 42.47
N ASP A 29 -24.78 -20.88 43.00
CA ASP A 29 -24.97 -21.21 44.42
C ASP A 29 -24.35 -22.56 44.86
N GLU A 30 -24.37 -23.59 44.00
CA GLU A 30 -24.11 -24.99 44.40
C GLU A 30 -22.90 -25.65 43.71
N ASP A 31 -22.44 -25.17 42.56
CA ASP A 31 -21.33 -25.81 41.83
C ASP A 31 -19.95 -25.38 42.35
N GLU A 32 -18.98 -26.28 42.20
CA GLU A 32 -17.59 -26.06 42.60
C GLU A 32 -16.90 -24.98 41.72
N PRO A 33 -15.92 -24.23 42.26
CA PRO A 33 -15.27 -23.14 41.55
C PRO A 33 -14.64 -23.53 40.20
N GLU A 34 -14.02 -24.70 40.11
CA GLU A 34 -13.40 -25.19 38.88
C GLU A 34 -14.46 -25.48 37.79
N VAL A 35 -15.64 -25.93 38.21
CA VAL A 35 -16.79 -26.15 37.32
C VAL A 35 -17.34 -24.82 36.84
N LEU A 36 -17.41 -23.81 37.72
CA LEU A 36 -17.82 -22.45 37.37
C LEU A 36 -16.82 -21.77 36.43
N ALA A 37 -15.51 -21.93 36.65
CA ALA A 37 -14.49 -21.40 35.74
C ALA A 37 -14.65 -22.03 34.35
N SER A 38 -14.81 -23.36 34.29
CA SER A 38 -15.09 -24.09 33.05
C SER A 38 -16.39 -23.62 32.39
N LEU A 39 -17.45 -23.35 33.17
CA LEU A 39 -18.70 -22.82 32.67
C LEU A 39 -18.48 -21.47 31.99
N ALA A 40 -17.75 -20.55 32.62
CA ALA A 40 -17.49 -19.22 32.08
C ALA A 40 -16.72 -19.27 30.75
N GLU A 41 -15.70 -20.13 30.65
CA GLU A 41 -14.93 -20.35 29.42
C GLU A 41 -15.82 -20.93 28.29
N ASN A 42 -16.67 -21.91 28.60
CA ASN A 42 -17.59 -22.46 27.60
C ASN A 42 -18.63 -21.43 27.14
N LEU A 43 -19.18 -20.64 28.07
CA LEU A 43 -20.10 -19.54 27.75
C LEU A 43 -19.43 -18.50 26.85
N MET A 44 -18.16 -18.18 27.09
CA MET A 44 -17.36 -17.30 26.22
C MET A 44 -17.21 -17.88 24.80
N GLY A 45 -16.83 -19.15 24.68
CA GLY A 45 -16.70 -19.82 23.38
C GLY A 45 -18.02 -19.90 22.60
N LEU A 46 -19.15 -19.92 23.31
CA LEU A 46 -20.50 -19.90 22.73
C LEU A 46 -21.06 -18.48 22.49
N GLY A 47 -20.34 -17.42 22.88
CA GLY A 47 -20.76 -16.02 22.73
C GLY A 47 -21.75 -15.51 23.79
N PHE A 48 -22.01 -16.27 24.86
CA PHE A 48 -22.88 -15.86 25.97
C PHE A 48 -22.12 -15.02 27.02
N THR A 49 -21.57 -13.88 26.57
CA THR A 49 -20.67 -13.03 27.38
C THR A 49 -21.33 -12.46 28.63
N ASP A 50 -22.63 -12.15 28.60
CA ASP A 50 -23.37 -11.67 29.77
C ASP A 50 -23.43 -12.71 30.89
N LEU A 51 -23.69 -13.98 30.55
CA LEU A 51 -23.70 -15.07 31.53
C LEU A 51 -22.29 -15.33 32.08
N ALA A 52 -21.27 -15.32 31.21
CA ALA A 52 -19.88 -15.46 31.63
C ALA A 52 -19.46 -14.35 32.62
N LYS A 53 -19.85 -13.09 32.39
CA LYS A 53 -19.59 -11.99 33.33
C LYS A 53 -20.21 -12.23 34.70
N ASP A 54 -21.43 -12.77 34.76
CA ASP A 54 -22.09 -13.07 36.04
C ASP A 54 -21.37 -14.20 36.78
N VAL A 55 -20.87 -15.21 36.06
CA VAL A 55 -20.03 -16.26 36.64
C VAL A 55 -18.71 -15.69 37.17
N TYR A 56 -17.98 -14.89 36.39
CA TYR A 56 -16.72 -14.29 36.87
C TYR A 56 -16.92 -13.32 38.04
N ARG A 57 -18.00 -12.53 38.06
CA ARG A 57 -18.34 -11.69 39.23
C ARG A 57 -18.55 -12.53 40.49
N SER A 58 -19.24 -13.67 40.37
CA SER A 58 -19.42 -14.62 41.48
C SER A 58 -18.10 -15.21 41.95
N LEU A 59 -17.23 -15.62 41.00
CA LEU A 59 -15.90 -16.16 41.30
C LEU A 59 -15.01 -15.12 41.99
N ILE A 60 -14.97 -13.88 41.53
CA ILE A 60 -14.23 -12.77 42.17
C ILE A 60 -14.74 -12.52 43.58
N ALA A 61 -16.06 -12.55 43.80
CA ALA A 61 -16.65 -12.34 45.12
C ALA A 61 -16.29 -13.46 46.11
N ARG A 62 -16.16 -14.70 45.63
CA ARG A 62 -15.78 -15.88 46.44
C ARG A 62 -14.28 -15.98 46.69
N PHE A 63 -13.49 -15.61 45.69
CA PHE A 63 -12.04 -15.73 45.66
C PHE A 63 -11.39 -14.36 45.40
N PRO A 64 -11.52 -13.39 46.32
CA PRO A 64 -11.05 -12.02 46.10
C PRO A 64 -9.52 -11.87 45.96
N LYS A 65 -8.77 -12.95 46.25
CA LYS A 65 -7.31 -13.02 46.08
C LYS A 65 -6.87 -13.72 44.79
N GLU A 66 -7.81 -14.34 44.07
CA GLU A 66 -7.55 -14.96 42.78
C GLU A 66 -7.76 -13.90 41.69
N ASP A 67 -6.69 -13.19 41.36
CA ASP A 67 -6.75 -12.06 40.43
C ASP A 67 -6.98 -12.50 38.97
N LEU A 68 -6.76 -13.78 38.65
CA LEU A 68 -6.99 -14.32 37.31
C LEU A 68 -8.43 -14.10 36.82
N PHE A 69 -9.43 -14.23 37.70
CA PHE A 69 -10.83 -13.98 37.32
C PHE A 69 -11.11 -12.51 37.00
N LYS A 70 -10.33 -11.58 37.56
CA LYS A 70 -10.42 -10.15 37.22
C LYS A 70 -9.89 -9.90 35.81
N ILE A 71 -8.84 -10.63 35.38
CA ILE A 71 -8.32 -10.58 34.00
C ILE A 71 -9.41 -10.98 33.02
N TYR A 72 -10.00 -12.17 33.19
CA TYR A 72 -11.04 -12.67 32.28
C TYR A 72 -12.28 -11.77 32.26
N LEU A 73 -12.71 -11.26 33.41
CA LEU A 73 -13.82 -10.30 33.43
C LEU A 73 -13.46 -8.98 32.73
N ALA A 74 -12.23 -8.49 32.93
CA ALA A 74 -11.77 -7.27 32.29
C ALA A 74 -11.74 -7.41 30.76
N GLU A 75 -11.20 -8.48 30.20
CA GLU A 75 -11.17 -8.73 28.75
C GLU A 75 -12.58 -8.65 28.14
N ILE A 76 -13.59 -9.25 28.79
CA ILE A 76 -14.98 -9.17 28.32
C ILE A 76 -15.49 -7.74 28.37
N LEU A 77 -15.24 -7.02 29.47
CA LEU A 77 -15.71 -5.65 29.64
C LEU A 77 -15.06 -4.70 28.62
N LEU A 78 -13.77 -4.87 28.33
CA LEU A 78 -13.05 -4.07 27.33
C LEU A 78 -13.59 -4.35 25.92
N ASN A 79 -13.84 -5.62 25.58
CA ASN A 79 -14.46 -5.98 24.30
C ASN A 79 -15.90 -5.45 24.15
N ASP A 80 -16.63 -5.33 25.26
CA ASP A 80 -17.97 -4.72 25.30
C ASP A 80 -17.93 -3.16 25.26
N GLY A 81 -16.75 -2.54 25.22
CA GLY A 81 -16.57 -1.08 25.28
C GLY A 81 -16.82 -0.46 26.66
N LYS A 82 -16.79 -1.27 27.72
CA LYS A 82 -16.88 -0.83 29.13
C LYS A 82 -15.51 -0.60 29.71
N ASP A 83 -14.79 0.33 29.09
CA ASP A 83 -13.37 0.57 29.30
C ASP A 83 -13.02 0.89 30.75
N ASP A 84 -13.78 1.77 31.39
CA ASP A 84 -13.54 2.19 32.78
C ASP A 84 -13.63 1.00 33.76
N ASP A 85 -14.67 0.16 33.62
CA ASP A 85 -14.87 -1.01 34.49
C ASP A 85 -13.77 -2.05 34.25
N GLY A 86 -13.47 -2.34 32.98
CA GLY A 86 -12.45 -3.33 32.60
C GLY A 86 -11.04 -2.90 33.05
N LEU A 87 -10.65 -1.66 32.76
CA LEU A 87 -9.35 -1.13 33.18
C LEU A 87 -9.23 -1.04 34.70
N SER A 88 -10.30 -0.66 35.41
CA SER A 88 -10.27 -0.62 36.89
C SER A 88 -9.91 -2.00 37.46
N LEU A 89 -10.51 -3.07 36.94
CA LEU A 89 -10.20 -4.44 37.38
C LEU A 89 -8.73 -4.79 37.15
N LEU A 90 -8.14 -4.39 36.01
CA LEU A 90 -6.73 -4.65 35.70
C LEU A 90 -5.78 -3.82 36.56
N TYR A 91 -6.12 -2.56 36.83
CA TYR A 91 -5.33 -1.66 37.68
C TYR A 91 -5.36 -2.02 39.16
N ASP A 92 -6.41 -2.69 39.62
CA ASP A 92 -6.55 -3.19 40.99
C ASP A 92 -5.71 -4.44 41.28
N ILE A 93 -5.08 -5.03 40.26
CA ILE A 93 -4.20 -6.20 40.42
C ILE A 93 -2.83 -5.76 40.95
N PRO A 94 -2.40 -6.23 42.14
CA PRO A 94 -1.13 -5.85 42.75
C PRO A 94 0.10 -6.31 41.94
N GLU A 95 1.23 -5.60 42.06
CA GLU A 95 2.46 -5.96 41.34
C GLU A 95 3.08 -7.31 41.77
N ASP A 96 2.75 -7.79 42.98
CA ASP A 96 3.17 -9.08 43.53
C ASP A 96 2.18 -10.22 43.22
N SER A 97 1.09 -9.93 42.51
CA SER A 97 0.11 -10.93 42.07
C SER A 97 0.71 -11.83 40.98
N PRO A 98 0.45 -13.16 41.02
CA PRO A 98 0.80 -14.06 39.93
C PRO A 98 0.19 -13.63 38.58
N SER A 99 -0.97 -12.97 38.59
CA SER A 99 -1.67 -12.49 37.39
C SER A 99 -1.25 -11.08 36.96
N TYR A 100 -0.24 -10.47 37.59
CA TYR A 100 0.19 -9.12 37.25
C TYR A 100 0.78 -9.03 35.84
N LEU A 101 1.51 -10.07 35.40
CA LEU A 101 2.04 -10.14 34.04
C LEU A 101 0.90 -10.16 33.01
N ASP A 102 -0.09 -11.04 33.20
CA ASP A 102 -1.26 -11.14 32.33
C ASP A 102 -2.05 -9.83 32.30
N SER A 103 -2.20 -9.16 33.45
CA SER A 103 -2.80 -7.82 33.53
C SER A 103 -2.08 -6.80 32.66
N LEU A 104 -0.74 -6.80 32.67
CA LEU A 104 0.04 -5.89 31.84
C LEU A 104 -0.10 -6.20 30.35
N LEU A 105 -0.21 -7.47 29.97
CA LEU A 105 -0.41 -7.91 28.58
C LEU A 105 -1.79 -7.48 28.08
N VAL A 106 -2.86 -7.72 28.84
CA VAL A 106 -4.22 -7.28 28.47
C VAL A 106 -4.33 -5.76 28.39
N GLN A 107 -3.71 -5.04 29.34
CA GLN A 107 -3.65 -3.58 29.27
C GLN A 107 -2.89 -3.12 28.02
N ALA A 108 -1.76 -3.76 27.69
CA ALA A 108 -0.99 -3.41 26.50
C ALA A 108 -1.79 -3.60 25.22
N ASP A 109 -2.43 -4.76 25.07
CA ASP A 109 -3.28 -5.09 23.92
C ASP A 109 -4.44 -4.10 23.76
N TYR A 110 -5.14 -3.80 24.85
CA TYR A 110 -6.20 -2.80 24.87
C TYR A 110 -5.70 -1.42 24.40
N TYR A 111 -4.59 -0.94 24.95
CA TYR A 111 -4.04 0.37 24.57
C TYR A 111 -3.52 0.37 23.14
N GLN A 112 -2.97 -0.74 22.65
CA GLN A 112 -2.53 -0.90 21.27
C GLN A 112 -3.71 -0.77 20.31
N THR A 113 -4.78 -1.53 20.55
CA THR A 113 -6.01 -1.51 19.73
C THR A 113 -6.67 -0.14 19.69
N ASN A 114 -6.57 0.63 20.77
CA ASN A 114 -7.05 2.02 20.85
C ASN A 114 -6.06 3.07 20.30
N GLY A 115 -4.94 2.66 19.68
CA GLY A 115 -3.94 3.56 19.10
C GLY A 115 -3.08 4.31 20.13
N LEU A 116 -3.17 3.97 21.42
CA LEU A 116 -2.41 4.55 22.52
C LEU A 116 -1.05 3.85 22.67
N LEU A 117 -0.25 3.87 21.60
CA LEU A 117 0.98 3.08 21.44
C LEU A 117 2.00 3.28 22.56
N GLU A 118 2.20 4.53 23.02
CA GLU A 118 3.16 4.82 24.10
C GLU A 118 2.72 4.24 25.46
N THR A 119 1.41 4.23 25.72
CA THR A 119 0.86 3.62 26.94
C THR A 119 1.01 2.11 26.88
N ALA A 120 0.64 1.50 25.74
CA ALA A 120 0.84 0.06 25.51
C ALA A 120 2.32 -0.33 25.69
N TYR A 121 3.22 0.45 25.12
CA TYR A 121 4.66 0.22 25.20
C TYR A 121 5.19 0.31 26.62
N SER A 122 4.67 1.26 27.42
CA SER A 122 4.98 1.36 28.84
C SER A 122 4.56 0.12 29.63
N LYS A 123 3.39 -0.46 29.32
CA LYS A 123 2.92 -1.72 29.95
C LYS A 123 3.81 -2.90 29.56
N LEU A 124 4.13 -3.06 28.28
CA LEU A 124 5.03 -4.13 27.84
C LEU A 124 6.46 -3.98 28.36
N LYS A 125 6.96 -2.75 28.55
CA LYS A 125 8.25 -2.54 29.23
C LYS A 125 8.23 -2.96 30.69
N LYS A 126 7.09 -2.84 31.38
CA LYS A 126 6.95 -3.42 32.73
C LYS A 126 6.90 -4.94 32.65
N ALA A 127 6.13 -5.51 31.72
CA ALA A 127 6.07 -6.95 31.51
C ALA A 127 7.46 -7.55 31.23
N ALA A 128 8.26 -6.90 30.39
CA ALA A 128 9.62 -7.31 30.04
C ALA A 128 10.62 -7.25 31.21
N LYS A 129 10.35 -6.45 32.25
CA LYS A 129 11.17 -6.47 33.48
C LYS A 129 10.87 -7.69 34.35
N ILE A 130 9.63 -8.19 34.28
CA ILE A 130 9.16 -9.34 35.06
C ILE A 130 9.55 -10.63 34.36
N ALA A 131 9.29 -10.71 33.05
CA ALA A 131 9.50 -11.89 32.22
C ALA A 131 10.23 -11.49 30.92
N PRO A 132 11.55 -11.22 30.97
CA PRO A 132 12.33 -10.75 29.80
C PRO A 132 12.46 -11.79 28.68
N ASP A 133 12.32 -13.07 29.01
CA ASP A 133 12.48 -14.18 28.08
C ASP A 133 11.15 -14.73 27.54
N GLU A 134 10.02 -14.16 27.96
CA GLU A 134 8.71 -14.59 27.51
C GLU A 134 8.43 -14.10 26.07
N ASP A 135 8.17 -15.04 25.16
CA ASP A 135 8.02 -14.73 23.73
C ASP A 135 6.80 -13.83 23.46
N VAL A 136 5.70 -13.93 24.23
CA VAL A 136 4.55 -13.03 24.08
C VAL A 136 4.90 -11.58 24.37
N VAL A 137 5.78 -11.33 25.35
CA VAL A 137 6.22 -9.98 25.71
C VAL A 137 7.13 -9.42 24.61
N LYS A 138 8.07 -10.24 24.12
CA LYS A 138 8.96 -9.86 23.00
C LYS A 138 8.17 -9.58 21.73
N PHE A 139 7.18 -10.41 21.43
CA PHE A 139 6.32 -10.24 20.26
C PHE A 139 5.51 -8.95 20.35
N GLY A 140 4.84 -8.69 21.48
CA GLY A 140 4.10 -7.44 21.67
C GLY A 140 5.00 -6.20 21.55
N LEU A 141 6.23 -6.26 22.09
CA LEU A 141 7.20 -5.17 21.93
C LEU A 141 7.61 -4.98 20.48
N ALA A 142 7.79 -6.07 19.73
CA ALA A 142 8.14 -6.02 18.31
C ALA A 142 7.02 -5.36 17.48
N GLU A 143 5.75 -5.77 17.70
CA GLU A 143 4.59 -5.16 17.03
C GLU A 143 4.47 -3.67 17.37
N LEU A 144 4.62 -3.29 18.64
CA LEU A 144 4.57 -1.86 19.03
C LEU A 144 5.73 -1.04 18.48
N ASP A 145 6.94 -1.60 18.46
CA ASP A 145 8.09 -0.95 17.85
C ASP A 145 7.90 -0.79 16.34
N TYR A 146 7.33 -1.79 15.66
CA TYR A 146 6.96 -1.69 14.25
C TYR A 146 5.92 -0.58 14.02
N LEU A 147 4.80 -0.60 14.76
CA LEU A 147 3.72 0.39 14.63
C LEU A 147 4.17 1.82 14.96
N SER A 148 5.15 1.96 15.86
CA SER A 148 5.71 3.26 16.26
C SER A 148 6.85 3.75 15.35
N GLY A 149 7.18 3.03 14.28
CA GLY A 149 8.27 3.36 13.35
C GLY A 149 9.68 3.08 13.90
N ARG A 150 9.79 2.38 15.03
CA ARG A 150 11.04 1.92 15.65
C ARG A 150 11.50 0.60 15.03
N TYR A 151 11.67 0.61 13.70
CA TYR A 151 11.84 -0.60 12.90
C TYR A 151 13.12 -1.39 13.22
N GLU A 152 14.22 -0.74 13.63
CA GLU A 152 15.44 -1.46 14.04
C GLU A 152 15.21 -2.28 15.32
N GLN A 153 14.48 -1.73 16.30
CA GLN A 153 14.17 -2.46 17.53
C GLN A 153 13.21 -3.62 17.26
N ALA A 154 12.20 -3.39 16.42
CA ALA A 154 11.30 -4.46 15.98
C ALA A 154 12.06 -5.58 15.25
N LEU A 155 12.99 -5.21 14.37
CA LEU A 155 13.81 -6.16 13.61
C LEU A 155 14.62 -7.09 14.52
N ASP A 156 15.26 -6.54 15.55
CA ASP A 156 16.03 -7.33 16.52
C ASP A 156 15.13 -8.32 17.29
N LEU A 157 13.93 -7.89 17.68
CA LEU A 157 12.97 -8.73 18.40
C LEU A 157 12.41 -9.84 17.51
N TYR A 158 12.00 -9.54 16.27
CA TYR A 158 11.53 -10.57 15.33
C TYR A 158 12.63 -11.59 15.02
N ARG A 159 13.88 -11.15 14.81
CA ARG A 159 15.02 -12.06 14.63
C ARG A 159 15.29 -12.93 15.85
N ASP A 160 15.07 -12.43 17.06
CA ASP A 160 15.20 -13.25 18.26
C ASP A 160 14.11 -14.32 18.36
N LEU A 161 12.85 -13.93 18.08
CA LEU A 161 11.70 -14.85 18.08
C LEU A 161 11.85 -15.95 17.03
N LEU A 162 12.32 -15.61 15.83
CA LEU A 162 12.55 -16.53 14.72
C LEU A 162 13.56 -17.67 15.02
N LYS A 163 14.41 -17.52 16.05
CA LYS A 163 15.30 -18.61 16.49
C LYS A 163 14.55 -19.79 17.08
N ARG A 164 13.30 -19.59 17.52
CA ARG A 164 12.50 -20.55 18.28
C ARG A 164 11.26 -21.01 17.53
N GLN A 165 10.60 -20.11 16.78
CA GLN A 165 9.37 -20.40 16.06
C GLN A 165 9.25 -19.52 14.80
N SER A 166 8.61 -20.04 13.76
CA SER A 166 8.32 -19.29 12.53
C SER A 166 6.97 -18.56 12.57
N THR A 167 6.10 -18.96 13.49
CA THR A 167 4.75 -18.40 13.65
C THR A 167 4.48 -18.08 15.11
N PHE A 168 3.82 -16.96 15.38
CA PHE A 168 3.36 -16.58 16.72
C PHE A 168 1.90 -16.11 16.64
N SER A 169 0.99 -16.74 17.37
CA SER A 169 -0.45 -16.43 17.33
C SER A 169 -0.99 -16.31 15.90
N GLU A 170 -0.71 -17.31 15.06
CA GLU A 170 -1.07 -17.37 13.62
C GLU A 170 -0.36 -16.35 12.71
N ILE A 171 0.44 -15.44 13.27
CA ILE A 171 1.24 -14.47 12.50
C ILE A 171 2.57 -15.11 12.10
N ASN A 172 2.88 -15.09 10.81
CA ASN A 172 4.18 -15.54 10.30
C ASN A 172 5.25 -14.47 10.60
N LEU A 173 6.28 -14.86 11.35
CA LEU A 173 7.34 -13.94 11.75
C LEU A 173 8.30 -13.60 10.62
N ASN A 174 8.39 -14.43 9.56
CA ASN A 174 9.12 -14.07 8.36
C ASN A 174 8.43 -12.93 7.60
N ASP A 175 7.08 -12.88 7.63
CA ASP A 175 6.32 -11.79 7.03
C ASP A 175 6.64 -10.47 7.73
N ARG A 176 6.59 -10.47 9.06
CA ARG A 176 7.03 -9.31 9.87
C ARG A 176 8.48 -8.93 9.60
N LEU A 177 9.37 -9.91 9.45
CA LEU A 177 10.78 -9.68 9.19
C LEU A 177 11.00 -8.94 7.86
N PHE A 178 10.49 -9.45 6.73
CA PHE A 178 10.71 -8.80 5.44
C PHE A 178 9.97 -7.45 5.34
N GLN A 179 8.79 -7.33 5.97
CA GLN A 179 8.06 -6.06 6.02
C GLN A 179 8.84 -5.00 6.79
N THR A 180 9.46 -5.38 7.92
CA THR A 180 10.30 -4.48 8.72
C THR A 180 11.57 -4.06 7.97
N LEU A 181 12.21 -5.01 7.27
CA LEU A 181 13.37 -4.72 6.42
C LEU A 181 13.00 -3.74 5.28
N ALA A 182 11.85 -3.92 4.64
CA ALA A 182 11.34 -3.01 3.62
C ALA A 182 11.08 -1.60 4.17
N LYS A 183 10.52 -1.46 5.39
CA LYS A 183 10.35 -0.16 6.06
C LYS A 183 11.68 0.55 6.37
N LEU A 184 12.76 -0.20 6.55
CA LEU A 184 14.12 0.31 6.69
C LEU A 184 14.80 0.61 5.35
N GLY A 185 14.15 0.34 4.22
CA GLY A 185 14.72 0.46 2.87
C GLY A 185 15.73 -0.64 2.53
N ARG A 186 15.82 -1.71 3.33
CA ARG A 186 16.72 -2.86 3.13
C ARG A 186 16.05 -3.89 2.22
N TYR A 187 15.76 -3.49 0.97
CA TYR A 187 14.99 -4.31 0.04
C TYR A 187 15.71 -5.60 -0.37
N GLU A 188 17.05 -5.57 -0.49
CA GLU A 188 17.86 -6.74 -0.81
C GLU A 188 17.74 -7.81 0.28
N GLU A 189 17.96 -7.44 1.55
CA GLU A 189 17.80 -8.36 2.70
C GLU A 189 16.36 -8.87 2.81
N ALA A 190 15.36 -8.00 2.58
CA ALA A 190 13.95 -8.40 2.59
C ALA A 190 13.68 -9.45 1.50
N SER A 191 14.25 -9.28 0.30
CA SER A 191 14.10 -10.24 -0.79
C SER A 191 14.74 -11.60 -0.48
N GLU A 192 15.86 -11.64 0.26
CA GLU A 192 16.50 -12.89 0.68
C GLU A 192 15.61 -13.67 1.66
N VAL A 193 14.95 -12.97 2.59
CA VAL A 193 13.98 -13.59 3.52
C VAL A 193 12.81 -14.20 2.75
N ILE A 194 12.26 -13.46 1.79
CA ILE A 194 11.17 -13.95 0.93
C ILE A 194 11.64 -15.13 0.07
N ASP A 195 12.85 -15.14 -0.48
CA ASP A 195 13.36 -16.27 -1.26
C ASP A 195 13.50 -17.55 -0.39
N GLN A 196 13.91 -17.39 0.86
CA GLN A 196 14.12 -18.51 1.77
C GLN A 196 12.83 -19.07 2.38
N HIS A 197 11.83 -18.19 2.59
CA HIS A 197 10.63 -18.51 3.38
C HIS A 197 9.31 -18.23 2.63
N GLY A 198 9.37 -17.83 1.37
CA GLY A 198 8.22 -17.38 0.57
C GLY A 198 7.13 -18.41 0.33
N GLY A 199 7.47 -19.70 0.44
CA GLY A 199 6.50 -20.80 0.34
C GLY A 199 5.51 -20.84 1.50
N ASP A 200 5.83 -20.19 2.62
CA ASP A 200 5.01 -20.11 3.84
C ASP A 200 4.32 -18.75 4.00
N ILE A 201 4.32 -17.87 2.98
CA ILE A 201 3.60 -16.58 3.03
C ILE A 201 2.11 -16.86 2.89
N LEU A 202 1.35 -16.64 3.97
CA LEU A 202 0.00 -17.19 4.09
C LEU A 202 -1.07 -16.25 3.54
N ASP A 203 -0.99 -14.95 3.83
CA ASP A 203 -2.07 -14.02 3.55
C ASP A 203 -1.85 -13.17 2.30
N ILE A 204 -2.95 -12.67 1.74
CA ILE A 204 -3.00 -11.90 0.50
C ILE A 204 -2.18 -10.60 0.62
N ASP A 205 -2.24 -9.92 1.77
CA ASP A 205 -1.54 -8.65 1.98
C ASP A 205 -0.03 -8.88 2.02
N SER A 206 0.43 -9.94 2.69
CA SER A 206 1.84 -10.31 2.75
C SER A 206 2.39 -10.69 1.37
N LYS A 207 1.62 -11.37 0.52
CA LYS A 207 2.00 -11.63 -0.88
C LYS A 207 2.11 -10.35 -1.70
N TYR A 208 1.17 -9.43 -1.55
CA TYR A 208 1.23 -8.12 -2.20
C TYR A 208 2.48 -7.33 -1.76
N GLN A 209 2.82 -7.32 -0.47
CA GLN A 209 4.05 -6.69 0.02
C GLN A 209 5.31 -7.37 -0.52
N ALA A 210 5.32 -8.71 -0.57
CA ALA A 210 6.42 -9.47 -1.16
C ALA A 210 6.63 -9.11 -2.63
N ALA A 211 5.55 -8.98 -3.41
CA ALA A 211 5.63 -8.54 -4.81
C ALA A 211 6.23 -7.14 -4.95
N LEU A 212 5.83 -6.20 -4.10
CA LEU A 212 6.37 -4.85 -4.08
C LEU A 212 7.88 -4.85 -3.81
N ILE A 213 8.34 -5.65 -2.84
CA ILE A 213 9.76 -5.81 -2.52
C ILE A 213 10.51 -6.43 -3.69
N MET A 214 9.94 -7.46 -4.33
CA MET A 214 10.55 -8.10 -5.49
C MET A 214 10.68 -7.17 -6.69
N LEU A 215 9.68 -6.30 -6.92
CA LEU A 215 9.79 -5.22 -7.90
C LEU A 215 10.92 -4.24 -7.57
N ALA A 216 11.03 -3.82 -6.30
CA ALA A 216 12.05 -2.87 -5.88
C ALA A 216 13.49 -3.37 -6.11
N VAL A 217 13.73 -4.68 -5.98
CA VAL A 217 15.03 -5.32 -6.26
C VAL A 217 15.17 -5.81 -7.72
N GLY A 218 14.18 -5.55 -8.59
CA GLY A 218 14.21 -5.95 -10.00
C GLY A 218 13.94 -7.43 -10.28
N LYS A 219 13.48 -8.21 -9.29
CA LYS A 219 13.07 -9.62 -9.43
C LYS A 219 11.64 -9.70 -10.00
N ASN A 220 11.44 -9.19 -11.22
CA ASN A 220 10.13 -9.04 -11.85
C ASN A 220 9.35 -10.37 -11.96
N ASP A 221 10.00 -11.49 -12.26
CA ASP A 221 9.34 -12.80 -12.38
C ASP A 221 8.69 -13.26 -11.07
N GLN A 222 9.36 -13.05 -9.94
CA GLN A 222 8.82 -13.39 -8.64
C GLN A 222 7.71 -12.45 -8.23
N ALA A 223 7.84 -11.15 -8.55
CA ALA A 223 6.78 -10.18 -8.33
C ALA A 223 5.50 -10.58 -9.07
N ILE A 224 5.62 -10.93 -10.36
CA ILE A 224 4.48 -11.42 -11.18
C ILE A 224 3.82 -12.62 -10.49
N LYS A 225 4.60 -13.63 -10.08
CA LYS A 225 4.06 -14.81 -9.40
C LYS A 225 3.23 -14.43 -8.16
N TYR A 226 3.75 -13.58 -7.28
CA TYR A 226 3.02 -13.18 -6.08
C TYR A 226 1.77 -12.34 -6.40
N LEU A 227 1.82 -11.49 -7.43
CA LEU A 227 0.68 -10.67 -7.85
C LEU A 227 -0.41 -11.50 -8.51
N ASP A 228 -0.05 -12.49 -9.32
CA ASP A 228 -0.99 -13.46 -9.89
C ASP A 228 -1.70 -14.22 -8.77
N GLU A 229 -0.97 -14.68 -7.74
CA GLU A 229 -1.58 -15.33 -6.58
C GLU A 229 -2.52 -14.41 -5.79
N VAL A 230 -2.20 -13.11 -5.68
CA VAL A 230 -3.08 -12.11 -5.04
C VAL A 230 -4.36 -11.94 -5.86
N ILE A 231 -4.25 -11.79 -7.18
CA ILE A 231 -5.38 -11.58 -8.08
C ILE A 231 -6.25 -12.83 -8.20
N ASP A 232 -5.66 -14.03 -8.21
CA ASP A 232 -6.39 -15.30 -8.23
C ASP A 232 -7.25 -15.48 -6.97
N GLN A 233 -6.78 -14.99 -5.82
CA GLN A 233 -7.51 -15.06 -4.55
C GLN A 233 -8.52 -13.92 -4.37
N SER A 234 -8.17 -12.71 -4.81
CA SER A 234 -8.98 -11.49 -4.71
C SER A 234 -8.86 -10.69 -6.01
N PRO A 235 -9.69 -11.01 -7.03
CA PRO A 235 -9.65 -10.31 -8.32
C PRO A 235 -9.92 -8.81 -8.22
N ASP A 236 -10.58 -8.37 -7.15
CA ASP A 236 -10.88 -6.97 -6.82
C ASP A 236 -9.76 -6.26 -6.04
N TYR A 237 -8.61 -6.90 -5.82
CA TYR A 237 -7.43 -6.27 -5.22
C TYR A 237 -6.77 -5.30 -6.22
N VAL A 238 -7.39 -4.13 -6.41
CA VAL A 238 -7.08 -3.13 -7.45
C VAL A 238 -5.58 -2.77 -7.49
N ASN A 239 -4.95 -2.63 -6.32
CA ASN A 239 -3.55 -2.21 -6.22
C ASN A 239 -2.57 -3.20 -6.87
N ALA A 240 -2.94 -4.48 -6.98
CA ALA A 240 -2.08 -5.52 -7.56
C ALA A 240 -1.89 -5.32 -9.07
N TYR A 241 -2.93 -4.89 -9.80
CA TYR A 241 -2.85 -4.71 -11.26
C TYR A 241 -1.83 -3.66 -11.68
N ARG A 242 -1.71 -2.57 -10.91
CA ARG A 242 -0.70 -1.53 -11.17
C ARG A 242 0.71 -2.08 -11.05
N LEU A 243 0.98 -2.84 -9.98
CA LEU A 243 2.28 -3.49 -9.79
C LEU A 243 2.54 -4.56 -10.85
N LEU A 244 1.50 -5.29 -11.27
CA LEU A 244 1.61 -6.35 -12.28
C LEU A 244 1.96 -5.76 -13.64
N ALA A 245 1.26 -4.69 -14.05
CA ALA A 245 1.58 -3.94 -15.26
C ALA A 245 3.02 -3.39 -15.22
N THR A 246 3.48 -2.87 -14.08
CA THR A 246 4.88 -2.45 -13.89
C THR A 246 5.85 -3.62 -14.02
N ALA A 247 5.54 -4.78 -13.45
CA ALA A 247 6.42 -5.94 -13.52
C ALA A 247 6.61 -6.44 -14.96
N TYR A 248 5.53 -6.49 -15.75
CA TYR A 248 5.59 -6.80 -17.17
C TYR A 248 6.29 -5.71 -18.00
N GLU A 249 6.08 -4.44 -17.65
CA GLU A 249 6.74 -3.31 -18.32
C GLU A 249 8.26 -3.35 -18.12
N ASN A 250 8.73 -3.64 -16.91
CA ASN A 250 10.16 -3.83 -16.64
C ASN A 250 10.77 -5.00 -17.43
N LYS A 251 9.95 -5.94 -17.86
CA LYS A 251 10.35 -7.07 -18.73
C LYS A 251 10.21 -6.75 -20.22
N ASN A 252 9.71 -5.57 -20.59
CA ASN A 252 9.35 -5.19 -21.94
C ASN A 252 8.31 -6.15 -22.57
N ASP A 253 7.41 -6.70 -21.76
CA ASP A 253 6.29 -7.54 -22.21
C ASP A 253 5.03 -6.67 -22.36
N ASP A 254 4.98 -5.91 -23.46
CA ASP A 254 3.95 -4.90 -23.69
C ASP A 254 2.54 -5.50 -23.83
N ASP A 255 2.43 -6.72 -24.37
CA ASP A 255 1.16 -7.46 -24.43
C ASP A 255 0.59 -7.67 -23.02
N GLN A 256 1.42 -8.12 -22.07
CA GLN A 256 0.98 -8.36 -20.70
C GLN A 256 0.83 -7.08 -19.89
N THR A 257 1.65 -6.05 -20.13
CA THR A 257 1.46 -4.71 -19.55
C THR A 257 0.09 -4.16 -19.92
N LEU A 258 -0.26 -4.19 -21.22
CA LEU A 258 -1.55 -3.71 -21.73
C LEU A 258 -2.72 -4.46 -21.08
N ARG A 259 -2.68 -5.80 -21.08
CA ARG A 259 -3.75 -6.64 -20.50
C ARG A 259 -3.93 -6.41 -19.01
N SER A 260 -2.83 -6.42 -18.25
CA SER A 260 -2.86 -6.26 -16.79
C SER A 260 -3.38 -4.89 -16.39
N ALA A 261 -2.96 -3.84 -17.10
CA ALA A 261 -3.44 -2.48 -16.86
C ALA A 261 -4.92 -2.30 -17.21
N GLN A 262 -5.38 -2.87 -18.34
CA GLN A 262 -6.80 -2.86 -18.72
C GLN A 262 -7.69 -3.62 -17.74
N ALA A 263 -7.21 -4.75 -17.22
CA ALA A 263 -7.91 -5.48 -16.17
C ALA A 263 -8.04 -4.62 -14.91
N GLY A 264 -6.98 -3.93 -14.49
CA GLY A 264 -7.03 -2.99 -13.38
C GLY A 264 -8.00 -1.83 -13.58
N ILE A 265 -8.06 -1.25 -14.80
CA ILE A 265 -9.01 -0.17 -15.14
C ILE A 265 -10.46 -0.64 -14.95
N ALA A 266 -10.77 -1.89 -15.27
CA ALA A 266 -12.11 -2.44 -15.08
C ALA A 266 -12.55 -2.50 -13.60
N TYR A 267 -11.61 -2.51 -12.65
CA TYR A 267 -11.89 -2.42 -11.21
C TYR A 267 -11.75 -0.99 -10.66
N ASN A 268 -10.90 -0.16 -11.25
CA ASN A 268 -10.71 1.24 -10.87
C ASN A 268 -10.45 2.15 -12.08
N GLU A 269 -11.53 2.77 -12.57
CA GLU A 269 -11.50 3.70 -13.70
C GLU A 269 -10.88 5.07 -13.37
N LEU A 270 -10.46 5.30 -12.13
CA LEU A 270 -9.90 6.58 -11.65
C LEU A 270 -8.38 6.54 -11.43
N ASP A 271 -7.69 5.44 -11.77
CA ASP A 271 -6.23 5.36 -11.65
C ASP A 271 -5.54 5.82 -12.95
N PRO A 272 -4.95 7.04 -13.02
CA PRO A 272 -4.28 7.53 -14.22
C PRO A 272 -3.07 6.67 -14.60
N VAL A 273 -2.41 6.02 -13.62
CA VAL A 273 -1.22 5.22 -13.87
C VAL A 273 -1.55 4.00 -14.74
N LEU A 274 -2.75 3.44 -14.60
CA LEU A 274 -3.17 2.31 -15.43
C LEU A 274 -3.46 2.74 -16.88
N TYR A 275 -4.07 3.91 -17.09
CA TYR A 275 -4.25 4.47 -18.42
C TYR A 275 -2.91 4.79 -19.09
N SER A 276 -2.00 5.46 -18.37
CA SER A 276 -0.65 5.77 -18.87
C SER A 276 0.12 4.50 -19.28
N LYS A 277 0.13 3.47 -18.41
CA LYS A 277 0.83 2.21 -18.69
C LYS A 277 0.23 1.44 -19.86
N SER A 278 -1.10 1.33 -19.91
CA SER A 278 -1.78 0.64 -21.00
C SER A 278 -1.60 1.37 -22.33
N ALA A 279 -1.71 2.70 -22.37
CA ALA A 279 -1.48 3.50 -23.56
C ALA A 279 -0.02 3.42 -24.04
N SER A 280 0.94 3.56 -23.13
CA SER A 280 2.36 3.43 -23.45
C SER A 280 2.72 2.05 -24.01
N ALA A 281 2.15 0.98 -23.45
CA ALA A 281 2.30 -0.37 -23.99
C ALA A 281 1.69 -0.51 -25.39
N ALA A 282 0.48 0.03 -25.61
CA ALA A 282 -0.17 0.05 -26.92
C ALA A 282 0.66 0.81 -27.97
N VAL A 283 1.25 1.96 -27.62
CA VAL A 283 2.18 2.70 -28.49
C VAL A 283 3.40 1.85 -28.87
N ARG A 284 4.02 1.14 -27.92
CA ARG A 284 5.18 0.27 -28.21
C ARG A 284 4.80 -0.94 -29.09
N LEU A 285 3.56 -1.39 -29.00
CA LEU A 285 2.97 -2.39 -29.91
C LEU A 285 2.58 -1.81 -31.29
N ASN A 286 2.77 -0.50 -31.52
CA ASN A 286 2.28 0.24 -32.69
C ASN A 286 0.75 0.21 -32.87
N ASP A 287 0.01 -0.01 -31.79
CA ASP A 287 -1.46 0.06 -31.76
C ASP A 287 -1.92 1.44 -31.24
N PHE A 288 -1.72 2.45 -32.09
CA PHE A 288 -2.08 3.84 -31.78
C PHE A 288 -3.58 4.03 -31.55
N SER A 289 -4.42 3.24 -32.22
CA SER A 289 -5.87 3.30 -32.04
C SER A 289 -6.28 2.89 -30.62
N THR A 290 -5.68 1.82 -30.07
CA THR A 290 -5.94 1.41 -28.69
C THR A 290 -5.36 2.42 -27.69
N ALA A 291 -4.16 2.98 -27.96
CA ALA A 291 -3.58 4.02 -27.12
C ALA A 291 -4.48 5.26 -27.03
N GLU A 292 -4.98 5.74 -28.17
CA GLU A 292 -5.92 6.87 -28.24
C GLU A 292 -7.20 6.60 -27.42
N ASP A 293 -7.85 5.46 -27.65
CA ASP A 293 -9.10 5.11 -26.94
C ASP A 293 -8.90 5.03 -25.42
N LEU A 294 -7.79 4.46 -24.97
CA LEU A 294 -7.45 4.38 -23.54
C LEU A 294 -7.23 5.76 -22.93
N LEU A 295 -6.44 6.61 -23.58
CA LEU A 295 -6.15 7.95 -23.09
C LEU A 295 -7.40 8.83 -23.07
N GLN A 296 -8.21 8.79 -24.14
CA GLN A 296 -9.50 9.48 -24.18
C GLN A 296 -10.46 8.97 -23.09
N LYS A 297 -10.45 7.67 -22.77
CA LYS A 297 -11.23 7.13 -21.64
C LYS A 297 -10.73 7.68 -20.31
N GLY A 298 -9.42 7.67 -20.06
CA GLY A 298 -8.84 8.23 -18.84
C GLY A 298 -9.19 9.72 -18.65
N LEU A 299 -9.03 10.51 -19.71
CA LEU A 299 -9.32 11.95 -19.72
C LEU A 299 -10.81 12.28 -19.55
N LYS A 300 -11.75 11.34 -19.78
CA LYS A 300 -13.17 11.55 -19.41
C LYS A 300 -13.37 11.65 -17.91
N PHE A 301 -12.56 10.93 -17.13
CA PHE A 301 -12.64 10.93 -15.67
C PHE A 301 -11.64 11.91 -15.04
N LEU A 302 -10.51 12.12 -15.71
CA LEU A 302 -9.37 12.92 -15.25
C LEU A 302 -9.02 13.99 -16.31
N PRO A 303 -9.93 14.96 -16.60
CA PRO A 303 -9.79 15.87 -17.73
C PRO A 303 -8.57 16.81 -17.66
N GLU A 304 -8.01 17.01 -16.47
CA GLU A 304 -6.86 17.88 -16.21
C GLU A 304 -5.57 17.09 -15.94
N ASP A 305 -5.56 15.76 -16.15
CA ASP A 305 -4.34 14.97 -15.98
C ASP A 305 -3.34 15.27 -17.10
N ILE A 306 -2.32 16.05 -16.75
CA ILE A 306 -1.30 16.53 -17.68
C ILE A 306 -0.53 15.37 -18.35
N ASP A 307 -0.23 14.30 -17.62
CA ASP A 307 0.51 13.17 -18.18
C ASP A 307 -0.31 12.45 -19.28
N LEU A 308 -1.60 12.22 -19.03
CA LEU A 308 -2.50 11.65 -20.03
C LEU A 308 -2.71 12.58 -21.23
N LEU A 309 -2.83 13.89 -21.00
CA LEU A 309 -2.92 14.90 -22.07
C LEU A 309 -1.68 14.88 -22.96
N LEU A 310 -0.47 14.87 -22.36
CA LEU A 310 0.79 14.83 -23.10
C LEU A 310 0.97 13.52 -23.88
N GLN A 311 0.60 12.39 -23.29
CA GLN A 311 0.64 11.10 -23.99
C GLN A 311 -0.33 11.07 -25.18
N LEU A 312 -1.55 11.60 -25.02
CA LEU A 312 -2.52 11.65 -26.12
C LEU A 312 -2.05 12.61 -27.22
N SER A 313 -1.44 13.72 -26.82
CA SER A 313 -0.82 14.66 -27.73
C SER A 313 0.28 14.00 -28.58
N ASN A 314 1.15 13.21 -27.95
CA ASN A 314 2.20 12.46 -28.65
C ASN A 314 1.61 11.42 -29.63
N VAL A 315 0.53 10.73 -29.24
CA VAL A 315 -0.19 9.80 -30.13
C VAL A 315 -0.75 10.54 -31.35
N TYR A 316 -1.41 11.67 -31.15
CA TYR A 316 -1.93 12.48 -32.26
C TYR A 316 -0.84 12.99 -33.20
N LEU A 317 0.28 13.48 -32.66
CA LEU A 317 1.42 13.89 -33.48
C LEU A 317 1.97 12.74 -34.34
N GLN A 318 2.05 11.53 -33.76
CA GLN A 318 2.57 10.36 -34.46
C GLN A 318 1.62 9.84 -35.56
N GLU A 319 0.31 10.00 -35.37
CA GLU A 319 -0.71 9.66 -36.37
C GLU A 319 -1.01 10.80 -37.37
N GLY A 320 -0.42 11.99 -37.17
CA GLY A 320 -0.65 13.17 -38.00
C GLY A 320 -2.02 13.84 -37.78
N LYS A 321 -2.64 13.62 -36.61
CA LYS A 321 -3.92 14.19 -36.17
C LYS A 321 -3.72 15.56 -35.53
N TYR A 322 -3.20 16.51 -36.31
CA TYR A 322 -2.74 17.81 -35.80
C TYR A 322 -3.90 18.67 -35.30
N GLU A 323 -5.04 18.69 -35.99
CA GLU A 323 -6.23 19.42 -35.58
C GLU A 323 -6.81 18.89 -34.26
N GLU A 324 -6.85 17.58 -34.07
CA GLU A 324 -7.27 16.95 -32.82
C GLU A 324 -6.32 17.31 -31.67
N ASN A 325 -5.00 17.38 -31.93
CA ASN A 325 -4.03 17.81 -30.94
C ASN A 325 -4.22 19.27 -30.53
N LEU A 326 -4.50 20.18 -31.48
CA LEU A 326 -4.82 21.57 -31.14
C LEU A 326 -6.09 21.66 -30.29
N GLN A 327 -7.09 20.83 -30.61
CA GLN A 327 -8.36 20.81 -29.87
C GLN A 327 -8.23 20.21 -28.46
N LEU A 328 -7.25 19.32 -28.24
CA LEU A 328 -6.98 18.69 -26.95
C LEU A 328 -6.65 19.72 -25.85
N PHE A 329 -5.86 20.74 -26.19
CA PHE A 329 -5.41 21.75 -25.23
C PHE A 329 -6.27 23.02 -25.19
N LYS A 330 -7.34 23.09 -25.99
CA LYS A 330 -8.16 24.32 -26.13
C LYS A 330 -8.84 24.76 -24.83
N GLU A 331 -9.18 23.80 -23.96
CA GLU A 331 -9.85 24.06 -22.69
C GLU A 331 -8.89 24.00 -21.49
N VAL A 332 -7.59 23.75 -21.75
CA VAL A 332 -6.55 23.77 -20.73
C VAL A 332 -6.10 25.22 -20.52
N ASP A 333 -5.89 25.61 -19.27
CA ASP A 333 -5.44 26.96 -18.92
C ASP A 333 -4.02 27.22 -19.46
N GLU A 334 -3.90 28.16 -20.40
CA GLU A 334 -2.66 28.49 -21.10
C GLU A 334 -1.56 28.97 -20.14
N ASP A 335 -1.92 29.66 -19.05
CA ASP A 335 -0.97 30.18 -18.07
C ASP A 335 -0.28 29.07 -17.25
N ASN A 336 -0.84 27.86 -17.25
CA ASN A 336 -0.37 26.70 -16.49
C ASN A 336 -0.04 25.49 -17.39
N LEU A 337 0.04 25.70 -18.70
CA LEU A 337 0.28 24.61 -19.64
C LEU A 337 1.73 24.09 -19.53
N ASP A 338 1.88 22.76 -19.56
CA ASP A 338 3.20 22.14 -19.48
C ASP A 338 4.07 22.54 -20.70
N PRO A 339 5.36 22.87 -20.52
CA PRO A 339 6.25 23.21 -21.62
C PRO A 339 6.25 22.19 -22.77
N GLN A 340 6.10 20.89 -22.46
CA GLN A 340 6.03 19.83 -23.47
C GLN A 340 4.77 19.96 -24.34
N ALA A 341 3.66 20.41 -23.78
CA ALA A 341 2.44 20.65 -24.55
C ALA A 341 2.63 21.83 -25.52
N HIS A 342 3.31 22.91 -25.10
CA HIS A 342 3.70 23.99 -26.02
C HIS A 342 4.56 23.46 -27.19
N TRP A 343 5.54 22.60 -26.91
CA TRP A 343 6.31 21.98 -27.99
C TRP A 343 5.41 21.17 -28.94
N ASN A 344 4.51 20.34 -28.40
CA ASN A 344 3.62 19.53 -29.23
C ASN A 344 2.64 20.38 -30.06
N LEU A 345 2.13 21.48 -29.50
CA LEU A 345 1.30 22.47 -30.21
C LEU A 345 2.09 23.14 -31.32
N ALA A 346 3.35 23.51 -31.09
CA ALA A 346 4.23 24.10 -32.09
C ALA A 346 4.36 23.20 -33.33
N LEU A 347 4.52 21.88 -33.11
CA LEU A 347 4.60 20.91 -34.19
C LEU A 347 3.29 20.75 -34.95
N SER A 348 2.16 20.83 -34.25
CA SER A 348 0.84 20.76 -34.88
C SER A 348 0.56 22.00 -35.72
N TYR A 349 0.84 23.19 -35.20
CA TYR A 349 0.72 24.43 -35.95
C TYR A 349 1.66 24.46 -37.15
N GLN A 350 2.90 24.01 -37.00
CA GLN A 350 3.86 23.91 -38.10
C GLN A 350 3.35 22.98 -39.21
N ALA A 351 2.83 21.81 -38.85
CA ALA A 351 2.30 20.84 -39.83
C ALA A 351 1.05 21.37 -40.56
N LEU A 352 0.30 22.28 -39.93
CA LEU A 352 -0.86 22.96 -40.49
C LEU A 352 -0.52 24.29 -41.19
N GLU A 353 0.76 24.60 -41.39
CA GLU A 353 1.26 25.84 -42.02
C GLU A 353 0.79 27.12 -41.28
N GLN A 354 0.60 27.03 -39.96
CA GLN A 354 0.23 28.14 -39.08
C GLN A 354 1.48 28.71 -38.38
N ASP A 355 2.38 29.30 -39.17
CA ASP A 355 3.75 29.63 -38.75
C ASP A 355 3.82 30.63 -37.56
N ASP A 356 2.94 31.63 -37.52
CA ASP A 356 2.91 32.62 -36.43
C ASP A 356 2.59 31.96 -35.08
N GLN A 357 1.61 31.04 -35.05
CA GLN A 357 1.29 30.28 -33.85
C GLN A 357 2.39 29.28 -33.49
N ALA A 358 2.91 28.53 -34.48
CA ALA A 358 4.01 27.59 -34.27
C ALA A 358 5.22 28.26 -33.61
N LYS A 359 5.56 29.46 -34.10
CA LYS A 359 6.63 30.30 -33.53
C LYS A 359 6.35 30.70 -32.08
N SER A 360 5.14 31.12 -31.77
CA SER A 360 4.76 31.49 -30.40
C SER A 360 4.97 30.31 -29.44
N GLU A 361 4.43 29.15 -29.81
CA GLU A 361 4.51 27.93 -29.00
C GLU A 361 5.96 27.44 -28.83
N PHE A 362 6.77 27.46 -29.89
CA PHE A 362 8.20 27.17 -29.78
C PHE A 362 8.93 28.08 -28.79
N LEU A 363 8.59 29.38 -28.76
CA LEU A 363 9.19 30.32 -27.84
C LEU A 363 8.73 30.12 -26.39
N LEU A 364 7.48 29.67 -26.18
CA LEU A 364 6.96 29.32 -24.85
C LEU A 364 7.62 28.04 -24.30
N ALA A 365 7.89 27.05 -25.14
CA ALA A 365 8.59 25.81 -24.76
C ALA A 365 10.11 26.01 -24.54
N TYR A 366 10.71 27.03 -25.16
CA TYR A 366 12.16 27.21 -25.20
C TYR A 366 12.88 27.30 -23.84
N PRO A 367 12.37 28.02 -22.81
CA PRO A 367 13.07 28.15 -21.53
C PRO A 367 13.44 26.81 -20.89
N GLU A 368 12.55 25.82 -21.00
CA GLU A 368 12.73 24.47 -20.45
C GLU A 368 13.63 23.62 -21.36
N PHE A 369 13.39 23.65 -22.67
CA PHE A 369 14.05 22.75 -23.63
C PHE A 369 15.28 23.33 -24.34
N GLN A 370 15.79 24.50 -23.94
CA GLN A 370 16.98 25.12 -24.56
C GLN A 370 18.28 24.30 -24.50
N ASN A 371 18.29 23.17 -23.78
CA ASN A 371 19.39 22.20 -23.71
C ASN A 371 18.96 20.78 -24.17
N ASN A 372 17.78 20.62 -24.77
CA ASN A 372 17.31 19.38 -25.37
C ASN A 372 17.67 19.37 -26.87
N ALA A 373 18.42 18.36 -27.32
CA ALA A 373 18.92 18.31 -28.69
C ALA A 373 17.79 18.17 -29.72
N ASP A 374 16.81 17.31 -29.48
CA ASP A 374 15.69 17.07 -30.39
C ASP A 374 14.83 18.33 -30.57
N PHE A 375 14.54 19.03 -29.47
CA PHE A 375 13.81 20.30 -29.49
C PHE A 375 14.56 21.38 -30.27
N LEU A 376 15.84 21.57 -29.97
CA LEU A 376 16.67 22.55 -30.67
C LEU A 376 16.75 22.24 -32.17
N LYS A 377 16.89 20.96 -32.54
CA LYS A 377 16.89 20.51 -33.94
C LYS A 377 15.58 20.85 -34.65
N GLN A 378 14.44 20.64 -34.00
CA GLN A 378 13.13 20.98 -34.54
C GLN A 378 12.94 22.50 -34.70
N MET A 379 13.32 23.29 -33.69
CA MET A 379 13.33 24.76 -33.79
C MET A 379 14.24 25.26 -34.91
N ILE A 380 15.45 24.71 -35.05
CA ILE A 380 16.37 25.08 -36.13
C ILE A 380 15.71 24.85 -37.49
N ARG A 381 15.08 23.69 -37.69
CA ARG A 381 14.38 23.37 -38.94
C ARG A 381 13.25 24.34 -39.22
N PHE A 382 12.45 24.67 -38.21
CA PHE A 382 11.37 25.65 -38.32
C PHE A 382 11.91 27.06 -38.68
N PHE A 383 12.80 27.62 -37.85
CA PHE A 383 13.31 28.99 -38.03
C PHE A 383 14.21 29.17 -39.25
N ASN A 384 14.79 28.10 -39.80
CA ASN A 384 15.56 28.17 -41.04
C ASN A 384 14.67 28.43 -42.27
N THR A 385 13.38 28.11 -42.18
CA THR A 385 12.39 28.42 -43.24
C THR A 385 11.75 29.80 -43.07
N GLU A 386 11.82 30.37 -41.87
CA GLU A 386 11.26 31.68 -41.51
C GLU A 386 12.09 32.85 -42.05
N ALA A 387 11.41 33.85 -42.62
CA ALA A 387 12.06 35.08 -43.06
C ALA A 387 12.64 35.87 -41.87
N ASN A 388 13.83 36.44 -42.03
CA ASN A 388 14.54 37.26 -41.03
C ASN A 388 14.94 36.52 -39.73
N SER A 389 14.94 35.18 -39.72
CA SER A 389 15.28 34.38 -38.54
C SER A 389 16.74 33.90 -38.49
N GLN A 390 17.60 34.33 -39.42
CA GLN A 390 18.99 33.87 -39.53
C GLN A 390 19.80 34.00 -38.24
N GLN A 391 19.65 35.11 -37.50
CA GLN A 391 20.38 35.30 -36.24
C GLN A 391 19.91 34.31 -35.17
N VAL A 392 18.60 34.03 -35.11
CA VAL A 392 18.03 33.04 -34.19
C VAL A 392 18.58 31.66 -34.52
N VAL A 393 18.57 31.27 -35.79
CA VAL A 393 19.11 29.99 -36.27
C VAL A 393 20.60 29.84 -35.91
N LYS A 394 21.42 30.89 -36.08
CA LYS A 394 22.84 30.90 -35.68
C LYS A 394 23.01 30.62 -34.18
N GLU A 395 22.22 31.24 -33.32
CA GLU A 395 22.32 31.00 -31.87
C GLU A 395 21.83 29.60 -31.47
N LEU A 396 20.76 29.11 -32.09
CA LEU A 396 20.26 27.75 -31.87
C LEU A 396 21.28 26.70 -32.31
N LEU A 397 21.89 26.84 -33.49
CA LEU A 397 22.93 25.94 -34.00
C LEU A 397 24.16 25.89 -33.08
N ARG A 398 24.60 27.04 -32.56
CA ARG A 398 25.70 27.10 -31.58
C ARG A 398 25.39 26.35 -30.28
N ARG A 399 24.13 26.29 -29.87
CA ARG A 399 23.70 25.52 -28.70
C ARG A 399 23.60 24.04 -29.04
N TYR A 400 22.90 23.70 -30.12
CA TYR A 400 22.71 22.33 -30.58
C TYR A 400 24.03 21.59 -30.83
N LEU A 401 24.96 22.19 -31.58
CA LEU A 401 26.24 21.56 -31.91
C LEU A 401 27.20 21.41 -30.72
N LYS A 402 26.89 22.00 -29.55
CA LYS A 402 27.59 21.66 -28.31
C LYS A 402 27.10 20.35 -27.70
N LEU A 403 25.84 20.01 -27.93
CA LEU A 403 25.21 18.77 -27.47
C LEU A 403 25.50 17.64 -28.46
N GLU A 404 25.30 17.90 -29.75
CA GLU A 404 25.45 16.95 -30.85
C GLU A 404 26.51 17.43 -31.84
N PRO A 405 27.81 17.38 -31.49
CA PRO A 405 28.88 17.91 -32.32
C PRO A 405 29.09 17.14 -33.62
N GLU A 406 28.62 15.89 -33.72
CA GLU A 406 28.82 15.01 -34.88
C GLU A 406 27.68 15.10 -35.92
N ASP A 407 26.67 15.94 -35.70
CA ASP A 407 25.56 16.12 -36.65
C ASP A 407 26.00 16.92 -37.88
N THR A 408 26.41 16.19 -38.92
CA THR A 408 26.90 16.77 -40.19
C THR A 408 25.89 17.69 -40.89
N GLU A 409 24.59 17.39 -40.81
CA GLU A 409 23.52 18.23 -41.42
C GLU A 409 23.55 19.63 -40.79
N MET A 410 23.67 19.69 -39.47
CA MET A 410 23.67 20.93 -38.71
C MET A 410 24.99 21.69 -38.79
N GLN A 411 26.13 20.98 -38.92
CA GLN A 411 27.42 21.61 -39.19
C GLN A 411 27.44 22.35 -40.53
N GLU A 412 26.96 21.69 -41.61
CA GLU A 412 26.87 22.29 -42.94
C GLU A 412 25.98 23.53 -42.93
N LEU A 413 24.80 23.43 -42.29
CA LEU A 413 23.90 24.56 -42.13
C LEU A 413 24.57 25.73 -41.38
N ASN A 414 25.30 25.45 -40.31
CA ASN A 414 26.02 26.48 -39.55
C ASN A 414 27.12 27.16 -40.37
N ASN A 415 27.89 26.39 -41.16
CA ASN A 415 28.94 26.94 -42.02
C ASN A 415 28.35 27.85 -43.11
N ASN A 416 27.28 27.40 -43.79
CA ASN A 416 26.60 28.19 -44.82
C ASN A 416 26.09 29.54 -44.29
N LEU A 417 25.62 29.56 -43.04
CA LEU A 417 25.16 30.79 -42.39
C LEU A 417 26.32 31.69 -41.92
N LEU A 418 27.50 31.15 -41.60
CA LEU A 418 28.67 31.96 -41.25
C LEU A 418 29.28 32.67 -42.46
N ASP A 419 29.14 32.07 -43.65
CA ASP A 419 29.66 32.60 -44.92
C ASP A 419 28.70 33.62 -45.60
N SER A 420 27.47 33.75 -45.09
CA SER A 420 26.44 34.73 -45.49
C SER A 420 26.32 35.90 -44.52
#